data_AF-A0A4R1WNX4-F1
#
_entry.id   AF-A0A4R1WNX4-F1
#
_cell.length_a   1.000
_cell.length_b   1.000
_cell.length_c   1.000
_cell.angle_alpha   90.00
_cell.angle_beta   90.00
_cell.angle_gamma   90.00
#
_symmetry.space_group_name_H-M   'P 1'
#
loop_
_entity.id
_entity.type
_entity.pdbx_description
1 polymer ?
#
loop_
_entity_poly.entity_id
_entity_poly.type
_entity_poly.pdbx_seq_one_letter_code
_entity_poly.pdbx_strand_id
1 'polypeptide(L)'
;MPTNDADDCPPSLTESESNYVVLLRAQMKRHGWIPSTAPDDWYAGMDVESADGRCLAWVDLSADNCVMLTVGAYYNGVVTTVGSLHSQLFDLQRDDPRVPPSTFGGTISEQVVRAANWFDKLVRRPILRSDWSATAQEYAFADDGTLLVISGSRLDRSGPPIRETVINT
;
A
#
# COMPACT_ATOMS: atom_id res chain seq x y z
N MET A 1 16.61 -16.56 -36.02
CA MET A 1 15.45 -15.67 -35.90
C MET A 1 15.71 -14.82 -34.67
N PRO A 2 16.13 -13.55 -34.78
CA PRO A 2 16.15 -12.68 -33.63
C PRO A 2 14.68 -12.35 -33.28
N THR A 3 14.30 -12.60 -32.04
CA THR A 3 13.04 -12.16 -31.47
C THR A 3 13.06 -10.63 -31.43
N ASN A 4 11.97 -10.01 -31.91
CA ASN A 4 11.71 -8.59 -31.74
C ASN A 4 11.89 -8.24 -30.25
N ASP A 5 12.97 -7.56 -29.92
CA ASP A 5 13.01 -6.64 -28.78
C ASP A 5 12.05 -5.51 -29.17
N ALA A 6 10.77 -5.70 -28.89
CA ALA A 6 9.85 -4.57 -28.86
C ALA A 6 10.45 -3.58 -27.85
N ASP A 7 10.69 -2.35 -28.30
CA ASP A 7 11.01 -1.20 -27.47
C ASP A 7 10.16 -1.27 -26.20
N ASP A 8 10.76 -1.74 -25.10
CA ASP A 8 10.14 -1.86 -23.79
C ASP A 8 10.18 -0.47 -23.15
N CYS A 9 9.61 0.50 -23.88
CA CYS A 9 9.42 1.85 -23.38
C CYS A 9 8.37 1.72 -22.28
N PRO A 10 8.71 1.98 -21.01
CA PRO A 10 7.75 1.90 -19.93
C PRO A 10 6.54 2.78 -20.31
N PRO A 11 5.30 2.32 -20.09
CA PRO A 11 4.15 3.03 -20.59
C PRO A 11 4.15 4.45 -20.04
N SER A 12 4.14 5.42 -20.96
CA SER A 12 4.18 6.82 -20.59
C SER A 12 2.90 7.18 -19.82
N LEU A 13 3.07 7.78 -18.66
CA LEU A 13 1.96 8.41 -17.95
C LEU A 13 1.35 9.52 -18.83
N THR A 14 0.04 9.66 -18.77
CA THR A 14 -0.65 10.85 -19.29
C THR A 14 -0.21 12.09 -18.53
N GLU A 15 -0.51 13.28 -19.06
CA GLU A 15 -0.25 14.54 -18.38
C GLU A 15 -0.94 14.60 -17.01
N SER A 16 -2.19 14.12 -16.94
CA SER A 16 -2.94 14.11 -15.67
C SER A 16 -2.34 13.15 -14.64
N GLU A 17 -1.89 11.95 -15.05
CA GLU A 17 -1.25 11.00 -14.14
C GLU A 17 0.12 11.50 -13.68
N SER A 18 0.89 12.10 -14.58
CA SER A 18 2.17 12.74 -14.24
C SER A 18 1.99 13.87 -13.22
N ASN A 19 0.97 14.72 -13.42
CA ASN A 19 0.63 15.78 -12.47
C ASN A 19 0.18 15.19 -11.11
N TYR A 20 -0.62 14.11 -11.13
CA TYR A 20 -1.03 13.40 -9.91
C TYR A 20 0.19 12.95 -9.09
N VAL A 21 1.13 12.26 -9.74
CA VAL A 21 2.35 11.75 -9.08
C VAL A 21 3.15 12.88 -8.45
N VAL A 22 3.40 13.96 -9.19
CA VAL A 22 4.16 15.13 -8.69
C VAL A 22 3.49 15.73 -7.45
N LEU A 23 2.19 15.94 -7.50
CA LEU A 23 1.43 16.51 -6.38
C LEU A 23 1.41 15.58 -5.17
N LEU A 24 1.20 14.29 -5.37
CA LEU A 24 1.18 13.31 -4.27
C LEU A 24 2.54 13.17 -3.62
N ARG A 25 3.62 13.07 -4.41
CA ARG A 25 4.99 13.03 -3.91
C ARG A 25 5.30 14.26 -3.05
N ALA A 26 4.91 15.45 -3.51
CA ALA A 26 5.07 16.68 -2.75
C ALA A 26 4.26 16.70 -1.45
N GLN A 27 3.02 16.19 -1.48
CA GLN A 27 2.15 16.16 -0.31
C GLN A 27 2.63 15.13 0.73
N MET A 28 2.99 13.92 0.32
CA MET A 28 3.54 12.89 1.20
C MET A 28 4.84 13.35 1.87
N LYS A 29 5.69 14.07 1.14
CA LYS A 29 6.90 14.68 1.70
C LYS A 29 6.60 15.66 2.85
N ARG A 30 5.47 16.38 2.81
CA ARG A 30 5.04 17.26 3.92
C ARG A 30 4.64 16.48 5.17
N HIS A 31 4.18 15.24 5.01
CA HIS A 31 3.91 14.31 6.11
C HIS A 31 5.19 13.60 6.63
N GLY A 32 6.34 13.81 5.96
CA GLY A 32 7.61 13.17 6.31
C GLY A 32 7.83 11.81 5.63
N TRP A 33 7.00 11.45 4.65
CA TRP A 33 7.06 10.16 3.96
C TRP A 33 7.62 10.29 2.55
N ILE A 34 8.30 9.24 2.09
CA ILE A 34 8.72 9.07 0.70
C ILE A 34 7.95 7.86 0.15
N PRO A 35 6.87 8.07 -0.62
CA PRO A 35 6.14 6.97 -1.23
C PRO A 35 6.91 6.43 -2.44
N SER A 36 6.65 5.18 -2.78
CA SER A 36 6.98 4.67 -4.11
C SER A 36 5.97 5.21 -5.12
N THR A 37 6.44 5.56 -6.32
CA THR A 37 5.64 6.28 -7.31
C THR A 37 5.90 5.80 -8.73
N ALA A 38 4.86 5.87 -9.56
CA ALA A 38 4.97 5.61 -10.98
C ALA A 38 5.78 6.71 -11.72
N PRO A 39 6.44 6.37 -12.85
CA PRO A 39 6.75 4.99 -13.27
C PRO A 39 8.01 4.46 -12.57
N ASP A 40 8.74 5.31 -11.85
CA ASP A 40 10.11 5.07 -11.35
C ASP A 40 10.24 3.79 -10.51
N ASP A 41 9.24 3.49 -9.69
CA ASP A 41 9.30 2.39 -8.72
C ASP A 41 8.47 1.16 -9.12
N TRP A 42 7.81 1.16 -10.29
CA TRP A 42 6.80 0.15 -10.60
C TRP A 42 7.34 -1.29 -10.59
N TYR A 43 6.58 -2.18 -9.95
CA TYR A 43 6.72 -3.62 -10.18
C TYR A 43 6.08 -4.02 -11.50
N ALA A 44 6.53 -5.14 -12.07
CA ALA A 44 5.94 -5.69 -13.29
C ALA A 44 4.42 -5.90 -13.11
N GLY A 45 3.62 -5.35 -14.02
CA GLY A 45 2.16 -5.44 -14.01
C GLY A 45 1.45 -4.22 -13.41
N MET A 46 2.13 -3.36 -12.66
CA MET A 46 1.52 -2.12 -12.12
C MET A 46 1.28 -1.04 -13.18
N ASP A 47 1.91 -1.22 -14.32
CA ASP A 47 1.89 -0.35 -15.48
C ASP A 47 0.62 -0.54 -16.33
N VAL A 48 -0.13 -1.62 -16.08
CA VAL A 48 -1.40 -1.97 -16.71
C VAL A 48 -2.55 -1.26 -16.01
N GLU A 49 -3.43 -0.62 -16.79
CA GLU A 49 -4.64 0.02 -16.25
C GLU A 49 -5.69 -1.01 -15.83
N SER A 50 -6.23 -0.83 -14.63
CA SER A 50 -7.35 -1.62 -14.09
C SER A 50 -8.67 -0.85 -14.20
N ALA A 51 -9.78 -1.46 -13.76
CA ALA A 51 -11.07 -0.75 -13.66
C ALA A 51 -11.02 0.49 -12.73
N ASP A 52 -10.05 0.54 -11.81
CA ASP A 52 -9.80 1.66 -10.89
C ASP A 52 -8.79 2.67 -11.45
N GLY A 53 -8.29 2.45 -12.67
CA GLY A 53 -7.19 3.20 -13.26
C GLY A 53 -5.84 2.53 -13.01
N ARG A 54 -4.76 3.31 -13.07
CA ARG A 54 -3.39 2.84 -12.81
C ARG A 54 -2.97 3.12 -11.38
N CYS A 55 -2.15 2.22 -10.81
CA CYS A 55 -1.52 2.46 -9.52
C CYS A 55 -0.43 3.51 -9.68
N LEU A 56 -0.64 4.73 -9.19
CA LEU A 56 0.33 5.82 -9.39
C LEU A 56 1.28 6.01 -8.20
N ALA A 57 0.93 5.47 -7.04
CA ALA A 57 1.77 5.49 -5.85
C ALA A 57 1.35 4.43 -4.85
N TRP A 58 2.30 3.96 -4.04
CA TRP A 58 2.05 3.00 -2.97
C TRP A 58 3.04 3.18 -1.83
N VAL A 59 2.68 2.58 -0.69
CA VAL A 59 3.47 2.57 0.52
C VAL A 59 3.40 1.18 1.14
N ASP A 60 4.55 0.70 1.60
CA ASP A 60 4.64 -0.50 2.42
C ASP A 60 4.54 -0.15 3.90
N LEU A 61 3.53 -0.69 4.57
CA LEU A 61 3.47 -0.73 6.02
C LEU A 61 4.43 -1.82 6.49
N SER A 62 5.54 -1.42 7.11
CA SER A 62 6.58 -2.34 7.55
C SER A 62 6.75 -2.34 9.07
N ALA A 63 6.96 -3.51 9.64
CA ALA A 63 7.37 -3.70 11.04
C ALA A 63 8.50 -4.72 11.11
N ASP A 64 9.51 -4.48 11.94
CA ASP A 64 10.69 -5.37 12.10
C ASP A 64 11.37 -5.76 10.77
N ASN A 65 11.47 -4.80 9.84
CA ASN A 65 12.00 -4.99 8.48
C ASN A 65 11.20 -5.98 7.61
N CYS A 66 9.94 -6.24 7.96
CA CYS A 66 9.02 -7.06 7.18
C CYS A 66 7.84 -6.20 6.70
N VAL A 67 7.49 -6.30 5.42
CA VAL A 67 6.30 -5.65 4.86
C VAL A 67 5.06 -6.42 5.31
N MET A 68 4.19 -5.76 6.07
CA MET A 68 2.96 -6.32 6.61
C MET A 68 1.77 -6.13 5.67
N LEU A 69 1.75 -4.98 4.99
CA LEU A 69 0.69 -4.60 4.07
C LEU A 69 1.24 -3.59 3.06
N THR A 70 0.97 -3.80 1.79
CA THR A 70 1.20 -2.79 0.75
C THR A 70 -0.15 -2.13 0.45
N VAL A 71 -0.17 -0.80 0.43
CA VAL A 71 -1.37 -0.02 0.06
C VAL A 71 -1.04 0.93 -1.08
N GLY A 72 -1.99 1.18 -1.98
CA GLY A 72 -1.77 2.00 -3.16
C GLY A 72 -2.87 3.01 -3.43
N ALA A 73 -2.57 3.93 -4.34
CA ALA A 73 -3.46 4.95 -4.86
C ALA A 73 -3.61 4.75 -6.37
N TYR A 74 -4.81 4.35 -6.76
CA TYR A 74 -5.24 4.18 -8.13
C TYR A 74 -5.93 5.44 -8.61
N TYR A 75 -5.59 5.89 -9.83
CA TYR A 75 -6.22 7.05 -10.44
C TYR A 75 -6.61 6.73 -11.88
N ASN A 76 -7.87 6.99 -12.22
CA ASN A 76 -8.44 6.71 -13.55
C ASN A 76 -8.68 7.97 -14.39
N GLY A 77 -8.05 9.10 -14.04
CA GLY A 77 -8.30 10.38 -14.70
C GLY A 77 -9.49 11.17 -14.14
N VAL A 78 -10.33 10.56 -13.29
CA VAL A 78 -11.53 11.20 -12.74
C VAL A 78 -11.55 11.14 -11.21
N VAL A 79 -11.26 9.98 -10.63
CA VAL A 79 -11.25 9.74 -9.19
C VAL A 79 -9.99 9.01 -8.77
N THR A 80 -9.64 9.14 -7.49
CA THR A 80 -8.62 8.33 -6.83
C THR A 80 -9.28 7.29 -5.95
N THR A 81 -8.89 6.03 -6.09
CA THR A 81 -9.22 4.96 -5.13
C THR A 81 -7.96 4.53 -4.40
N VAL A 82 -7.99 4.56 -3.06
CA VAL A 82 -6.90 4.04 -2.22
C VAL A 82 -7.35 2.75 -1.53
N GLY A 83 -6.41 1.85 -1.24
CA GLY A 83 -6.70 0.60 -0.52
C GLY A 83 -5.51 -0.36 -0.49
N SER A 84 -5.72 -1.55 0.03
CA SER A 84 -4.68 -2.60 0.03
C SER A 84 -4.43 -3.16 -1.35
N LEU A 85 -3.19 -3.56 -1.58
CA LEU A 85 -2.74 -4.19 -2.81
C LEU A 85 -2.55 -5.68 -2.62
N HIS A 86 -2.85 -6.45 -3.65
CA HIS A 86 -2.57 -7.87 -3.68
C HIS A 86 -1.05 -8.05 -3.75
N SER A 87 -0.45 -8.75 -2.77
CA SER A 87 1.01 -8.83 -2.59
C SER A 87 1.81 -9.38 -3.79
N GLN A 88 1.15 -10.06 -4.74
CA GLN A 88 1.78 -10.59 -5.96
C GLN A 88 1.39 -9.85 -7.24
N LEU A 89 0.16 -9.32 -7.30
CA LEU A 89 -0.39 -8.74 -8.52
C LEU A 89 -0.37 -7.22 -8.47
N PHE A 90 -0.15 -6.66 -7.28
CA PHE A 90 -0.24 -5.26 -6.95
C PHE A 90 -1.58 -4.58 -7.27
N ASP A 91 -2.59 -5.34 -7.73
CA ASP A 91 -3.97 -4.90 -7.91
C ASP A 91 -4.64 -4.49 -6.60
N LEU A 92 -5.54 -3.51 -6.70
CA LEU A 92 -6.37 -3.07 -5.58
C LEU A 92 -7.30 -4.21 -5.09
N GLN A 93 -7.13 -4.63 -3.84
CA GLN A 93 -7.99 -5.62 -3.20
C GLN A 93 -9.23 -4.94 -2.58
N ARG A 94 -10.30 -4.85 -3.37
CA ARG A 94 -11.54 -4.19 -2.92
C ARG A 94 -12.23 -4.88 -1.75
N ASP A 95 -12.09 -6.20 -1.67
CA ASP A 95 -12.76 -7.03 -0.66
C ASP A 95 -11.88 -7.33 0.55
N ASP A 96 -10.71 -6.71 0.67
CA ASP A 96 -9.83 -6.89 1.83
C ASP A 96 -10.43 -6.18 3.06
N PRO A 97 -10.88 -6.93 4.08
CA PRO A 97 -11.51 -6.33 5.25
C PRO A 97 -10.51 -5.57 6.13
N ARG A 98 -9.19 -5.78 5.95
CA ARG A 98 -8.15 -5.16 6.79
C ARG A 98 -8.09 -3.65 6.58
N VAL A 99 -8.19 -3.24 5.31
CA VAL A 99 -8.12 -1.84 4.91
C VAL A 99 -9.11 -1.64 3.75
N PRO A 100 -10.39 -1.36 4.05
CA PRO A 100 -11.39 -1.14 3.03
C PRO A 100 -11.00 0.01 2.10
N PRO A 101 -11.26 -0.12 0.79
CA PRO A 101 -10.90 0.93 -0.15
C PRO A 101 -11.71 2.21 0.10
N SER A 102 -11.11 3.34 -0.22
CA SER A 102 -11.75 4.66 -0.16
C SER A 102 -11.60 5.38 -1.49
N THR A 103 -12.69 5.97 -1.99
CA THR A 103 -12.69 6.70 -3.27
C THR A 103 -12.88 8.19 -3.04
N PHE A 104 -12.08 9.01 -3.73
CA PHE A 104 -12.09 10.45 -3.65
C PHE A 104 -12.31 11.05 -5.04
N GLY A 105 -13.37 11.85 -5.18
CA GLY A 105 -13.57 12.73 -6.33
C GLY A 105 -13.21 14.18 -6.01
N GLY A 106 -13.48 15.08 -6.96
CA GLY A 106 -13.16 16.51 -6.88
C GLY A 106 -12.00 16.87 -7.82
N THR A 107 -11.36 18.00 -7.56
CA THR A 107 -10.15 18.39 -8.31
C THR A 107 -8.98 17.46 -7.98
N ILE A 108 -8.01 17.34 -8.90
CA ILE A 108 -6.82 16.48 -8.71
C ILE A 108 -6.08 16.81 -7.40
N SER A 109 -5.99 18.08 -7.03
CA SER A 109 -5.34 18.51 -5.78
C SER A 109 -6.11 18.06 -4.54
N GLU A 110 -7.44 18.10 -4.55
CA GLU A 110 -8.26 17.61 -3.43
C GLU A 110 -8.14 16.08 -3.28
N GLN A 111 -8.15 15.35 -4.40
CA GLN A 111 -7.98 13.91 -4.41
C GLN A 111 -6.61 13.51 -3.84
N VAL A 112 -5.54 14.17 -4.30
CA VAL A 112 -4.17 13.98 -3.80
C VAL A 112 -4.06 14.25 -2.30
N VAL A 113 -4.62 15.35 -1.81
CA VAL A 113 -4.58 15.67 -0.38
C VAL A 113 -5.31 14.60 0.45
N ARG A 114 -6.46 14.12 -0.02
CA ARG A 114 -7.19 13.05 0.66
C ARG A 114 -6.44 11.72 0.65
N ALA A 115 -5.85 11.35 -0.49
CA ALA A 115 -5.03 10.15 -0.62
C ALA A 115 -3.79 10.20 0.28
N ALA A 116 -3.06 11.32 0.28
CA ALA A 116 -1.89 11.49 1.14
C ALA A 116 -2.25 11.46 2.63
N ASN A 117 -3.34 12.12 3.03
CA ASN A 117 -3.84 12.04 4.41
C ASN A 117 -4.28 10.63 4.79
N TRP A 118 -4.83 9.86 3.84
CA TRP A 118 -5.21 8.47 4.06
C TRP A 118 -3.98 7.59 4.28
N PHE A 119 -2.94 7.73 3.45
CA PHE A 119 -1.67 7.04 3.66
C PHE A 119 -1.02 7.43 4.99
N ASP A 120 -0.91 8.73 5.30
CA ASP A 120 -0.31 9.21 6.54
C ASP A 120 -1.03 8.65 7.78
N LYS A 121 -2.37 8.64 7.76
CA LYS A 121 -3.16 8.03 8.84
C LYS A 121 -2.85 6.55 8.98
N LEU A 122 -2.83 5.79 7.89
CA LEU A 122 -2.62 4.35 7.92
C LEU A 122 -1.20 4.00 8.39
N VAL A 123 -0.19 4.65 7.82
CA VAL A 123 1.22 4.39 8.10
C VAL A 123 1.58 4.75 9.53
N ARG A 124 0.88 5.70 10.17
CA ARG A 124 1.09 6.05 11.59
C ARG A 124 0.35 5.15 12.59
N ARG A 125 -0.44 4.19 12.13
CA ARG A 125 -1.19 3.33 13.06
C ARG A 125 -0.20 2.42 13.79
N PRO A 126 -0.23 2.38 15.13
CA PRO A 126 0.64 1.51 15.88
C PRO A 126 0.33 0.04 15.56
N ILE A 127 1.37 -0.79 15.51
CA ILE A 127 1.25 -2.23 15.27
C ILE A 127 1.54 -2.98 16.56
N LEU A 128 0.62 -3.84 16.98
CA LEU A 128 0.82 -4.80 18.04
C LEU A 128 1.43 -6.06 17.45
N ARG A 129 2.61 -6.44 17.94
CA ARG A 129 3.20 -7.76 17.70
C ARG A 129 2.99 -8.64 18.92
N SER A 130 2.35 -9.78 18.71
CA SER A 130 2.17 -10.83 19.73
C SER A 130 3.01 -12.04 19.35
N ASP A 131 3.93 -12.42 20.25
CA ASP A 131 4.91 -13.49 20.05
C ASP A 131 4.50 -14.72 20.90
N TRP A 132 4.39 -15.90 20.30
CA TRP A 132 4.28 -17.20 20.99
C TRP A 132 5.62 -17.95 20.95
N SER A 133 6.35 -17.81 19.86
CA SER A 133 7.70 -18.31 19.68
C SER A 133 8.44 -17.47 18.63
N ALA A 134 9.70 -17.78 18.36
CA ALA A 134 10.47 -17.11 17.31
C ALA A 134 9.88 -17.27 15.90
N THR A 135 9.00 -18.25 15.68
CA THR A 135 8.40 -18.55 14.37
C THR A 135 6.87 -18.48 14.36
N ALA A 136 6.27 -18.15 15.51
CA ALA A 136 4.83 -18.04 15.68
C ALA A 136 4.49 -16.66 16.25
N GLN A 137 4.14 -15.76 15.34
CA GLN A 137 3.92 -14.35 15.62
C GLN A 137 2.64 -13.87 14.94
N GLU A 138 2.04 -12.85 15.51
CA GLU A 138 0.89 -12.15 14.96
C GLU A 138 1.17 -10.65 14.96
N TYR A 139 0.85 -9.98 13.86
CA TYR A 139 0.90 -8.53 13.73
C TYR A 139 -0.50 -8.02 13.45
N ALA A 140 -0.98 -7.09 14.24
CA ALA A 140 -2.27 -6.44 14.09
C ALA A 140 -2.15 -4.94 14.35
N PHE A 141 -3.06 -4.12 13.85
CA PHE A 141 -3.15 -2.75 14.29
C PHE A 141 -3.53 -2.70 15.77
N ALA A 142 -2.79 -1.94 16.58
CA ALA A 142 -2.96 -1.92 18.04
C ALA A 142 -4.18 -1.10 18.49
N ASP A 143 -4.72 -0.25 17.62
CA ASP A 143 -5.87 0.62 17.91
C ASP A 143 -7.21 -0.12 17.78
N ASP A 144 -7.36 -1.05 16.83
CA ASP A 144 -8.62 -1.78 16.57
C ASP A 144 -8.49 -3.31 16.49
N GLY A 145 -7.26 -3.86 16.58
CA GLY A 145 -7.01 -5.29 16.52
C GLY A 145 -7.10 -5.91 15.12
N THR A 146 -7.18 -5.10 14.06
CA THR A 146 -7.23 -5.61 12.69
C THR A 146 -5.95 -6.34 12.33
N LEU A 147 -6.09 -7.61 11.99
CA LEU A 147 -4.99 -8.51 11.66
C LEU A 147 -4.27 -8.11 10.37
N LEU A 148 -2.93 -8.07 10.40
CA LEU A 148 -2.10 -7.78 9.23
C LEU A 148 -1.43 -9.05 8.69
N VAL A 149 -0.65 -9.73 9.55
CA VAL A 149 0.18 -10.89 9.21
C VAL A 149 0.16 -11.91 10.34
N ILE A 150 0.14 -13.18 9.97
CA ILE A 150 0.31 -14.31 10.88
C ILE A 150 1.47 -15.17 10.38
N SER A 151 2.34 -15.59 11.30
CA SER A 151 3.33 -16.63 11.08
C SER A 151 3.12 -17.82 12.04
N GLY A 152 3.64 -18.99 11.67
CA GLY A 152 3.54 -20.21 12.45
C GLY A 152 2.18 -20.90 12.37
N SER A 153 2.11 -22.13 12.90
CA SER A 153 0.86 -22.89 12.87
C SER A 153 -0.11 -22.36 13.93
N ARG A 154 -1.40 -22.67 13.76
CA ARG A 154 -2.42 -22.38 14.79
C ARG A 154 -2.12 -23.09 16.12
N LEU A 155 -1.47 -24.26 16.08
CA LEU A 155 -1.09 -25.00 17.28
C LEU A 155 0.03 -24.29 18.05
N ASP A 156 1.02 -23.74 17.34
CA ASP A 156 2.11 -22.98 17.95
C ASP A 156 1.62 -21.69 18.62
N ARG A 157 0.50 -21.14 18.13
CA ARG A 157 -0.20 -19.98 18.71
C ARG A 157 -1.34 -20.38 19.66
N SER A 158 -1.29 -21.58 20.23
CA SER A 158 -2.28 -21.98 21.23
C SER A 158 -1.97 -21.35 22.60
N GLY A 159 -3.01 -20.83 23.27
CA GLY A 159 -2.86 -20.10 24.54
C GLY A 159 -2.50 -18.62 24.34
N PRO A 160 -2.22 -17.89 25.44
CA PRO A 160 -1.82 -16.49 25.36
C PRO A 160 -0.39 -16.33 24.81
N PRO A 161 -0.08 -15.20 24.15
CA PRO A 161 1.28 -14.91 23.71
C PRO A 161 2.22 -14.77 24.92
N ILE A 162 3.49 -15.14 24.73
CA ILE A 162 4.54 -15.00 25.75
C ILE A 162 5.06 -13.57 25.86
N ARG A 163 4.87 -12.77 24.80
CA ARG A 163 5.28 -11.37 24.75
C ARG A 163 4.39 -10.59 23.79
N GLU A 164 4.11 -9.35 24.17
CA GLU A 164 3.47 -8.37 23.30
C GLU A 164 4.34 -7.11 23.20
N THR A 165 4.45 -6.54 22.02
CA THR A 165 5.25 -5.34 21.75
C THR A 165 4.48 -4.40 20.83
N VAL A 166 4.30 -3.14 21.24
CA VAL A 166 3.74 -2.09 20.38
C VAL A 166 4.88 -1.44 19.59
N ILE A 167 4.74 -1.42 18.27
CA ILE A 167 5.66 -0.84 17.31
C ILE A 167 5.01 0.41 16.75
N ASN A 168 5.65 1.56 16.97
CA ASN A 168 5.23 2.82 16.36
C ASN A 168 5.98 3.01 15.05
N THR A 169 5.24 3.30 14.00
CA THR A 169 5.71 3.48 12.63
C THR A 169 5.84 4.95 12.25
#